data_AF-A0A931RAV6-F1
#
_entry.id   AF-A0A931RAV6-F1
#
_cell.length_a   1.000
_cell.length_b   1.000
_cell.length_c   1.000
_cell.angle_alpha   90.00
_cell.angle_beta   90.00
_cell.angle_gamma   90.00
#
_symmetry.space_group_name_H-M   'P 1'
#
loop_
_entity.id
_entity.type
_entity.pdbx_description
1 polymer ?
#
loop_
_entity_poly.entity_id
_entity_poly.type
_entity_poly.pdbx_seq_one_letter_code
_entity_poly.pdbx_strand_id
1 'polypeptide(L)' 'SYSSSRAEIFRRLAVYVDKIIKGTKPADIPVEQPMRFEFVVNLQTAKQIGVTIPPNVLVRAQKVIR' A
#
# COMPACT_ATOMS: atom_id res chain seq x y z
N SER A 1 8.97 3.75 -3.67
CA SER A 1 7.65 3.19 -3.98
C SER A 1 6.59 3.93 -3.19
N TYR A 2 5.49 4.28 -3.83
CA TYR A 2 4.28 4.77 -3.17
C TYR A 2 3.12 3.92 -3.66
N SER A 3 2.52 3.13 -2.77
CA SER A 3 1.50 2.15 -3.15
C SER A 3 0.48 1.94 -2.05
N SER A 4 -0.67 1.37 -2.39
CA SER A 4 -1.64 0.92 -1.40
C SER A 4 -1.03 -0.12 -0.46
N SER A 5 -1.42 -0.08 0.81
CA SER A 5 -0.95 -1.05 1.80
C SER A 5 -1.52 -2.43 1.49
N ARG A 6 -0.63 -3.37 1.15
CA ARG A 6 -1.03 -4.75 0.81
C ARG A 6 -1.69 -5.44 1.99
N ALA A 7 -1.14 -5.26 3.20
CA ALA A 7 -1.70 -5.86 4.41
C ALA A 7 -3.14 -5.37 4.65
N GLU A 8 -3.41 -4.08 4.40
CA GLU A 8 -4.76 -3.53 4.53
C GLU A 8 -5.70 -4.06 3.45
N ILE A 9 -5.24 -4.11 2.19
CA ILE A 9 -6.01 -4.69 1.09
C ILE A 9 -6.41 -6.13 1.41
N PHE A 10 -5.50 -6.98 1.90
CA PHE A 10 -5.82 -8.37 2.23
C PHE A 10 -6.79 -8.50 3.40
N ARG A 11 -6.70 -7.62 4.40
CA ARG A 11 -7.71 -7.55 5.48
C ARG A 11 -9.10 -7.22 4.94
N ARG A 12 -9.21 -6.24 4.03
CA ARG A 12 -10.49 -5.89 3.40
C ARG A 12 -10.99 -7.00 2.49
N LEU A 13 -10.10 -7.67 1.76
CA LEU A 13 -10.46 -8.82 0.91
C LEU A 13 -11.15 -9.93 1.71
N ALA A 14 -10.68 -10.24 2.93
CA ALA A 14 -11.33 -11.23 3.79
C ALA A 14 -12.80 -10.87 4.10
N VAL A 15 -13.11 -9.59 4.29
CA VAL A 15 -14.49 -9.11 4.50
C VAL A 15 -15.36 -9.33 3.27
N TYR A 16 -14.82 -9.13 2.07
CA TYR A 16 -15.54 -9.39 0.81
C TYR A 16 -15.83 -10.88 0.66
N VAL A 17 -14.84 -11.73 0.93
CA VAL A 17 -15.00 -13.19 0.89
C VAL A 17 -16.06 -13.65 1.89
N ASP A 18 -16.07 -13.14 3.11
CA ASP A 18 -17.09 -13.45 4.13
C ASP A 18 -18.50 -13.09 3.66
N LYS A 19 -18.70 -11.92 3.05
CA LYS A 19 -20.01 -11.49 2.50
C LYS A 19 -20.50 -12.44 1.40
N ILE A 20 -19.61 -12.86 0.50
CA ILE A 20 -19.94 -13.75 -0.62
C ILE A 20 -20.31 -15.14 -0.10
N ILE A 21 -19.53 -15.69 0.83
CA ILE A 21 -19.80 -17.01 1.42
C ILE A 21 -21.14 -17.01 2.16
N LYS A 22 -21.54 -15.88 2.75
CA LYS A 22 -22.86 -15.69 3.39
C LYS A 22 -24.01 -15.43 2.41
N GLY A 23 -23.77 -15.48 1.10
CA GLY A 23 -24.80 -15.40 0.06
C GLY A 23 -25.05 -13.99 -0.50
N THR A 24 -24.24 -12.99 -0.15
CA THR A 24 -24.32 -11.67 -0.79
C THR A 24 -23.86 -11.80 -2.24
N LYS A 25 -24.67 -11.32 -3.20
CA LYS A 25 -24.28 -11.36 -4.61
C LYS A 25 -23.09 -10.42 -4.84
N PRO A 26 -22.04 -10.84 -5.58
CA PRO A 26 -20.89 -9.98 -5.87
C PRO A 26 -21.26 -8.63 -6.50
N ALA A 27 -22.31 -8.57 -7.32
CA ALA A 27 -22.79 -7.35 -7.96
C ALA A 27 -23.35 -6.30 -6.97
N ASP A 28 -23.77 -6.74 -5.77
CA ASP A 28 -24.32 -5.87 -4.73
C ASP A 28 -23.24 -5.39 -3.74
N ILE A 29 -22.00 -5.91 -3.84
CA ILE A 29 -20.89 -5.50 -2.99
C ILE A 29 -20.21 -4.28 -3.64
N PRO A 30 -20.18 -3.11 -2.97
CA PRO A 30 -19.54 -1.93 -3.54
C PRO A 30 -18.04 -2.14 -3.69
N VAL A 31 -17.46 -1.60 -4.77
CA VAL A 31 -16.00 -1.58 -4.95
C VAL A 31 -15.40 -0.50 -4.05
N GLU A 32 -14.51 -0.90 -3.16
CA GLU A 32 -13.81 0.02 -2.25
C GLU A 32 -12.48 0.48 -2.85
N GLN A 33 -12.14 1.75 -2.60
CA GLN A 33 -10.82 2.29 -2.91
C GLN A 33 -9.86 2.13 -1.71
N PRO A 34 -8.56 1.91 -1.96
CA PRO A 34 -7.57 1.88 -0.89
C PRO A 34 -7.52 3.21 -0.13
N MET A 35 -7.66 3.16 1.19
CA MET A 35 -7.55 4.35 2.04
C MET A 35 -6.16 4.53 2.66
N ARG A 36 -5.35 3.46 2.70
CA ARG A 36 -4.04 3.46 3.34
C ARG A 36 -2.94 3.18 2.32
N PHE A 37 -1.94 4.04 2.32
CA PHE A 37 -0.79 3.97 1.44
C PHE A 37 0.52 3.87 2.24
N GLU A 38 1.50 3.23 1.61
CA GLU A 38 2.86 3.07 2.11
C GLU A 38 3.81 3.82 1.17
N PHE A 39 4.67 4.65 1.75
CA PHE A 39 5.76 5.33 1.09
C PHE A 39 7.10 4.79 1.60
N VAL A 40 7.84 4.15 0.70
CA VAL A 40 9.11 3.48 0.99
C VAL A 40 10.20 4.01 0.08
N VAL A 41 11.34 4.38 0.66
CA VAL A 41 12.53 4.84 -0.06
C VAL A 41 13.65 3.81 0.07
N ASN A 42 14.32 3.48 -1.04
CA ASN A 42 15.54 2.68 -1.03
C ASN A 42 16.75 3.58 -1.29
N LEU A 43 17.53 3.84 -0.23
CA LEU A 43 18.72 4.69 -0.29
C LEU A 43 19.89 3.99 -0.99
N GLN A 44 20.01 2.66 -0.87
CA GLN A 44 21.04 1.89 -1.56
C GLN A 44 20.90 2.05 -3.07
N THR A 45 19.69 1.83 -3.59
CA THR A 45 19.41 2.00 -5.02
C THR A 45 19.57 3.45 -5.44
N ALA A 46 19.05 4.41 -4.66
CA ALA A 46 19.20 5.83 -4.97
C ALA A 46 20.68 6.23 -5.14
N LYS A 47 21.55 5.76 -4.24
CA LYS A 47 23.00 5.97 -4.32
C LYS A 47 23.61 5.33 -5.58
N GLN A 48 23.21 4.11 -5.92
CA GLN A 48 23.71 3.39 -7.10
C GLN A 48 23.37 4.10 -8.42
N ILE A 49 22.21 4.75 -8.48
CA ILE A 49 21.76 5.49 -9.67
C ILE A 49 22.11 6.98 -9.63
N GLY A 50 22.91 7.42 -8.65
CA GLY A 50 23.36 8.81 -8.53
C GLY A 50 22.28 9.81 -8.10
N VAL A 51 21.16 9.34 -7.52
CA VAL A 51 20.07 10.19 -7.05
C VAL A 51 20.22 10.47 -5.57
N THR A 52 20.30 11.77 -5.23
CA THR A 52 20.27 12.22 -3.83
C THR A 52 18.83 12.45 -3.39
N ILE A 53 18.37 11.74 -2.36
CA ILE A 53 17.01 11.90 -1.83
C ILE A 53 16.99 13.04 -0.80
N PRO A 54 16.16 14.08 -0.98
CA PRO A 54 16.06 15.19 -0.04
C PRO A 54 15.59 14.77 1.37
N PRO A 55 16.09 15.40 2.46
CA PRO A 55 15.68 15.07 3.82
C PRO A 55 14.17 15.20 4.07
N ASN A 56 13.52 16.21 3.49
CA ASN A 56 12.06 16.40 3.61
C ASN A 56 11.25 15.25 2.98
N VAL A 57 11.80 14.55 1.99
CA VAL A 57 11.20 13.34 1.41
C VAL A 57 11.41 12.16 2.35
N LEU A 58 12.60 12.01 2.93
CA LEU A 58 12.91 10.93 3.87
C LEU A 58 12.06 10.98 5.13
N VAL A 59 11.81 12.18 5.67
CA VAL A 59 10.95 12.36 6.86
C VAL A 59 9.51 11.92 6.60
N ARG A 60 9.05 11.96 5.34
CA ARG A 60 7.69 11.52 4.96
C ARG A 60 7.62 10.01 4.68
N ALA A 61 8.74 9.35 4.43
CA ALA A 61 8.78 7.92 4.16
C ALA A 61 8.49 7.13 5.43
N GLN A 62 7.53 6.21 5.39
CA GLN A 62 7.28 5.32 6.52
C GLN A 62 8.39 4.28 6.68
N LYS A 63 9.10 3.94 5.59
CA LYS A 63 10.24 3.02 5.64
C LYS A 63 11.37 3.47 4.73
N VAL A 64 12.59 3.36 5.23
CA VAL A 64 13.82 3.59 4.49
C VAL A 64 14.64 2.31 4.49
N ILE A 65 14.95 1.80 3.29
CA ILE A 65 15.88 0.68 3.08
C ILE A 65 17.27 1.30 2.86
N ARG A 66 18.27 0.82 3.58
CA ARG A 66 19.65 1.32 3.55
C ARG A 66 20.59 0.33 2.91
#